data_AF-A0A816FW19-F1
#
_entry.id   AF-A0A816FW19-F1
#
_cell.length_a   1.000
_cell.length_b   1.000
_cell.length_c   1.000
_cell.angle_alpha   90.00
_cell.angle_beta   90.00
_cell.angle_gamma   90.00
#
_symmetry.space_group_name_H-M   'P 1'
#
loop_
_entity.id
_entity.type
_entity.pdbx_description
1 polymer ?
#
loop_
_entity_poly.entity_id
_entity_poly.type
_entity_poly.pdbx_seq_one_letter_code
_entity_poly.pdbx_strand_id
1 'polypeptide(L)'
;MDPTGVVRRVINKPRDIIPRNTTINPDTLLDVPEFTFIYNDADTIHAEIAELYTYSEEPEFVWNAEAFNILFQAKYGGNKKWKDYSKDEKIDFIIYLLEQCELVDRTRRCQAMRAILYLVQGVFYQCSDMDEYVLNAKENVLLLYTCDGVHIFIDLFNMELNYLCNENNLKTANKNLSDNQEMRVIISILYTIIEYARQINEDADEQWINFQKLLKHELSHPNDNDELFASTLYHAICVFCNAPSPPLPIRKLLLLL
;
A
#
# COMPACT_ATOMS: atom_id res chain seq x y z
N MET A 1 -1.44 -39.05 -49.65
CA MET A 1 -0.32 -39.34 -50.57
C MET A 1 -0.58 -38.47 -51.79
N ASP A 2 0.16 -37.41 -52.11
CA ASP A 2 1.63 -37.29 -52.09
C ASP A 2 2.28 -37.48 -50.72
N PRO A 3 3.39 -38.25 -50.65
CA PRO A 3 3.94 -38.79 -49.43
C PRO A 3 4.84 -37.74 -48.77
N THR A 4 4.86 -37.76 -47.43
CA THR A 4 5.61 -36.84 -46.55
C THR A 4 4.94 -35.48 -46.32
N GLY A 5 3.83 -35.50 -45.56
CA GLY A 5 3.26 -34.32 -44.92
C GLY A 5 4.17 -33.76 -43.82
N VAL A 6 5.14 -32.93 -44.22
CA VAL A 6 5.90 -32.06 -43.32
C VAL A 6 5.64 -30.62 -43.75
N VAL A 7 4.75 -29.94 -43.04
CA VAL A 7 4.62 -28.48 -43.13
C VAL A 7 5.88 -27.87 -42.51
N ARG A 8 6.87 -27.54 -43.33
CA ARG A 8 8.02 -26.73 -42.88
C ARG A 8 7.51 -25.33 -42.56
N ARG A 9 7.41 -24.98 -41.27
CA ARG A 9 7.28 -23.58 -40.84
C ARG A 9 8.52 -22.84 -41.34
N VAL A 10 8.34 -21.92 -42.27
CA VAL A 10 9.38 -20.94 -42.62
C VAL A 10 9.49 -19.99 -41.43
N ILE A 11 10.49 -20.20 -40.59
CA ILE A 11 10.86 -19.23 -39.56
C ILE A 11 11.56 -18.09 -40.30
N ASN A 12 10.85 -17.00 -40.54
CA ASN A 12 11.49 -15.75 -40.95
C ASN A 12 12.32 -15.27 -39.76
N LYS A 13 13.64 -15.53 -39.81
CA LYS A 13 14.59 -14.86 -38.93
C LYS A 13 14.48 -13.34 -39.17
N PRO A 14 14.36 -12.51 -38.12
CA PRO A 14 14.45 -11.07 -38.31
C PRO A 14 15.81 -10.77 -38.93
N ARG A 15 15.79 -10.06 -40.06
CA ARG A 15 16.99 -9.65 -40.78
C ARG A 15 17.84 -8.80 -39.84
N ASP A 16 19.10 -9.19 -39.68
CA ASP A 16 20.14 -8.35 -39.11
C ASP A 16 20.18 -7.01 -39.86
N ILE A 17 19.73 -5.94 -39.21
CA ILE A 17 19.96 -4.56 -39.66
C ILE A 17 20.47 -3.77 -38.44
N ILE A 18 21.67 -4.13 -37.99
CA ILE A 18 22.51 -3.18 -37.25
C ILE A 18 23.90 -3.27 -37.89
N PRO A 19 24.32 -2.29 -38.70
CA PRO A 19 25.70 -2.20 -39.11
C PRO A 19 26.55 -2.01 -37.85
N ARG A 20 27.35 -3.01 -37.48
CA ARG A 20 28.42 -2.83 -36.49
C ARG A 20 29.46 -1.91 -37.11
N ASN A 21 29.80 -0.86 -36.37
CA ASN A 21 30.75 0.20 -36.68
C ASN A 21 30.26 1.28 -37.65
N THR A 22 29.39 2.14 -37.15
CA THR A 22 29.38 3.54 -37.55
C THR A 22 29.72 4.35 -36.31
N THR A 23 30.81 5.12 -36.36
CA THR A 23 31.07 6.19 -35.40
C THR A 23 29.84 7.08 -35.37
N ILE A 24 29.07 7.01 -34.28
CA ILE A 24 27.82 7.76 -34.13
C ILE A 24 28.21 9.24 -34.00
N ASN A 25 27.92 10.03 -35.03
CA ASN A 25 27.96 11.48 -34.92
C ASN A 25 26.86 11.90 -33.93
N PRO A 26 27.19 12.63 -32.85
CA PRO A 26 26.20 13.02 -31.84
C PRO A 26 25.09 13.91 -32.41
N ASP A 27 25.34 14.60 -33.53
CA ASP A 27 24.38 15.48 -34.19
C ASP A 27 23.27 14.72 -34.95
N THR A 28 23.44 13.43 -35.23
CA THR A 28 22.45 12.58 -35.93
C THR A 28 21.45 11.88 -35.00
N LEU A 29 21.60 12.00 -33.67
CA LEU A 29 20.66 11.46 -32.69
C LEU A 29 19.37 12.28 -32.55
N LEU A 30 19.32 13.46 -33.17
CA LEU A 30 18.21 14.42 -33.05
C LEU A 30 17.00 14.12 -33.95
N ASP A 31 17.13 13.17 -34.89
CA ASP A 31 16.06 12.80 -35.84
C ASP A 31 15.34 11.48 -35.48
N VAL A 32 15.52 10.98 -34.26
CA VAL A 32 14.71 9.85 -33.76
C VAL A 32 13.33 10.40 -33.37
N PRO A 33 12.22 9.91 -33.95
CA PRO A 33 10.89 10.32 -33.51
C PRO A 33 10.74 10.00 -32.02
N GLU A 34 10.48 11.02 -31.21
CA GLU A 34 10.19 10.85 -29.80
C GLU A 34 8.80 10.20 -29.66
N PHE A 35 8.79 8.88 -29.45
CA PHE A 35 7.56 8.16 -29.17
C PHE A 35 7.19 8.38 -27.70
N THR A 36 6.18 9.21 -27.45
CA THR A 36 5.54 9.32 -26.14
C THR A 36 4.52 8.19 -25.99
N PHE A 37 4.91 7.13 -25.29
CA PHE A 37 4.01 6.05 -24.93
C PHE A 37 3.18 6.46 -23.71
N ILE A 38 1.87 6.60 -23.89
CA ILE A 38 0.92 6.82 -22.80
C ILE A 38 0.35 5.44 -22.42
N TYR A 39 0.81 4.90 -21.30
CA TYR A 39 0.27 3.66 -20.72
C TYR A 39 -0.99 4.02 -19.94
N ASN A 40 -2.16 3.64 -20.44
CA ASN A 40 -3.44 4.01 -19.84
C ASN A 40 -3.80 3.16 -18.60
N ASP A 41 -2.99 2.14 -18.30
CA ASP A 41 -3.06 1.25 -17.15
C ASP A 41 -2.03 1.58 -16.05
N ALA A 42 -1.05 2.44 -16.36
CA ALA A 42 -0.21 3.08 -15.35
C ALA A 42 -1.07 4.01 -14.49
N ASP A 43 -0.76 4.10 -13.20
CA ASP A 43 -1.44 4.97 -12.21
C ASP A 43 -2.87 4.56 -11.80
N THR A 44 -3.34 3.35 -12.11
CA THR A 44 -4.63 2.87 -11.57
C THR A 44 -4.50 2.43 -10.11
N ILE A 45 -5.53 2.69 -9.28
CA ILE A 45 -5.52 2.29 -7.84
C ILE A 45 -5.18 0.81 -7.63
N HIS A 46 -5.65 -0.05 -8.55
CA HIS A 46 -5.41 -1.48 -8.48
C HIS A 46 -3.96 -1.84 -8.75
N ALA A 47 -3.32 -1.19 -9.72
CA ALA A 47 -1.91 -1.40 -10.01
C ALA A 47 -1.04 -0.93 -8.83
N GLU A 48 -1.30 0.28 -8.33
CA GLU A 48 -0.59 0.87 -7.19
C GLU A 48 -0.70 0.00 -5.92
N ILE A 49 -1.92 -0.46 -5.57
CA ILE A 49 -2.12 -1.33 -4.40
C ILE A 49 -1.52 -2.73 -4.64
N ALA A 50 -1.55 -3.25 -5.86
CA ALA A 50 -0.95 -4.55 -6.17
C ALA A 50 0.58 -4.54 -6.02
N GLU A 51 1.22 -3.39 -6.24
CA GLU A 51 2.67 -3.24 -6.04
C GLU A 51 3.11 -3.24 -4.58
N LEU A 52 2.16 -3.09 -3.66
CA LEU A 52 2.41 -2.99 -2.22
C LEU A 52 2.96 -4.30 -1.63
N TYR A 53 2.61 -5.46 -2.19
CA TYR A 53 3.13 -6.75 -1.74
C TYR A 53 4.22 -7.25 -2.68
N THR A 54 5.39 -7.56 -2.12
CA THR A 54 6.41 -8.34 -2.84
C THR A 54 6.06 -9.82 -2.83
N TYR A 55 6.67 -10.63 -3.73
CA TYR A 55 6.48 -12.09 -3.72
C TYR A 55 6.79 -12.75 -2.37
N SER A 56 7.72 -12.21 -1.58
CA SER A 56 8.01 -12.69 -0.23
C SER A 56 6.96 -12.31 0.82
N GLU A 57 6.15 -11.29 0.54
CA GLU A 57 5.13 -10.75 1.45
C GLU A 57 3.71 -11.25 1.09
N GLU A 58 3.55 -12.04 0.02
CA GLU A 58 2.27 -12.63 -0.37
C GLU A 58 1.52 -13.34 0.78
N PRO A 59 2.19 -14.12 1.68
CA PRO A 59 1.50 -14.73 2.83
C PRO A 59 0.89 -13.70 3.79
N GLU A 60 1.42 -12.48 3.84
CA GLU A 60 0.92 -11.44 4.73
C GLU A 60 -0.49 -11.00 4.34
N PHE A 61 -0.85 -11.03 3.05
CA PHE A 61 -2.20 -10.75 2.61
C PHE A 61 -3.21 -11.74 3.20
N VAL A 62 -2.85 -13.02 3.25
CA VAL A 62 -3.67 -14.07 3.86
C VAL A 62 -3.81 -13.85 5.37
N TRP A 63 -2.72 -13.50 6.05
CA TRP A 63 -2.75 -13.18 7.48
C TRP A 63 -3.61 -11.95 7.80
N ASN A 64 -3.63 -10.97 6.91
CA ASN A 64 -4.48 -9.78 7.06
C ASN A 64 -5.97 -10.14 6.98
N ALA A 65 -6.33 -10.97 6.01
CA ALA A 65 -7.70 -11.49 5.88
C ALA A 65 -8.11 -12.36 7.07
N GLU A 66 -7.21 -13.21 7.57
CA GLU A 66 -7.45 -14.05 8.75
C GLU A 66 -7.65 -13.19 10.01
N ALA A 67 -6.81 -12.18 10.22
CA ALA A 67 -6.93 -11.26 11.34
C ALA A 67 -8.29 -10.52 11.33
N PHE A 68 -8.72 -10.04 10.15
CA PHE A 68 -10.04 -9.46 9.98
C PHE A 68 -11.15 -10.45 10.37
N ASN A 69 -11.11 -11.67 9.83
CA ASN A 69 -12.16 -12.66 10.10
C ASN A 69 -12.25 -13.02 11.59
N ILE A 70 -11.11 -13.16 12.28
CA ILE A 70 -11.08 -13.46 13.72
C ILE A 70 -11.75 -12.34 14.52
N LEU A 71 -11.35 -11.08 14.29
CA LEU A 71 -11.88 -9.94 15.03
C LEU A 71 -13.36 -9.65 14.67
N PHE A 72 -13.71 -9.81 13.40
CA PHE A 72 -15.08 -9.66 12.93
C PHE A 72 -16.01 -10.73 13.50
N GLN A 73 -15.56 -11.99 13.56
CA GLN A 73 -16.29 -13.07 14.20
C GLN A 73 -16.40 -12.87 15.72
N ALA A 74 -15.33 -12.39 16.37
CA ALA A 74 -15.36 -12.10 17.80
C ALA A 74 -16.38 -11.02 18.16
N LYS A 75 -16.52 -9.97 17.33
CA LYS A 75 -17.45 -8.87 17.57
C LYS A 75 -18.90 -9.18 17.14
N TYR A 76 -19.13 -9.80 15.99
CA TYR A 76 -20.48 -9.98 15.42
C TYR A 76 -20.93 -11.43 15.20
N GLY A 77 -20.11 -12.42 15.53
CA GLY A 77 -20.48 -13.84 15.47
C GLY A 77 -20.60 -14.46 14.07
N GLY A 78 -20.28 -13.73 12.99
CA GLY A 78 -20.15 -14.29 11.63
C GLY A 78 -21.46 -14.52 10.87
N ASN A 79 -22.54 -13.82 11.22
CA ASN A 79 -23.87 -14.06 10.65
C ASN A 79 -24.15 -13.35 9.31
N LYS A 80 -23.31 -12.39 8.93
CA LYS A 80 -23.51 -11.51 7.77
C LYS A 80 -22.17 -11.20 7.09
N LYS A 81 -22.18 -10.81 5.81
CA LYS A 81 -20.98 -10.31 5.12
C LYS A 81 -20.79 -8.82 5.42
N TRP A 82 -19.57 -8.32 5.32
CA TRP A 82 -19.22 -6.91 5.55
C TRP A 82 -20.14 -5.92 4.84
N LYS A 83 -20.50 -6.20 3.58
CA LYS A 83 -21.38 -5.36 2.78
C LYS A 83 -22.81 -5.24 3.31
N ASP A 84 -23.27 -6.23 4.07
CA ASP A 84 -24.65 -6.30 4.57
C ASP A 84 -24.83 -5.47 5.85
N TYR A 85 -23.74 -4.88 6.38
CA TYR A 85 -23.78 -4.00 7.54
C TYR A 85 -24.08 -2.57 7.13
N SER A 86 -24.89 -1.90 7.95
CA SER A 86 -25.18 -0.47 7.83
C SER A 86 -23.92 0.36 8.09
N LYS A 87 -23.94 1.62 7.64
CA LYS A 87 -22.84 2.57 7.85
C LYS A 87 -22.46 2.69 9.33
N ASP A 88 -23.46 2.76 10.22
CA ASP A 88 -23.23 2.89 11.66
C ASP A 88 -22.59 1.62 12.26
N GLU A 89 -23.00 0.44 11.81
CA GLU A 89 -22.36 -0.82 12.23
C GLU A 89 -20.92 -0.93 11.71
N LYS A 90 -20.65 -0.46 10.47
CA LYS A 90 -19.29 -0.42 9.93
C LYS A 90 -18.40 0.54 10.73
N ILE A 91 -18.92 1.71 11.11
CA ILE A 91 -18.23 2.69 11.96
C ILE A 91 -17.94 2.07 13.33
N ASP A 92 -18.92 1.43 13.98
CA ASP A 92 -18.74 0.73 15.26
C ASP A 92 -17.66 -0.36 15.19
N PHE A 93 -17.56 -1.07 14.06
CA PHE A 93 -16.49 -2.04 13.86
C PHE A 93 -15.11 -1.38 13.70
N ILE A 94 -15.03 -0.30 12.91
CA ILE A 94 -13.78 0.43 12.69
C ILE A 94 -13.27 1.01 14.01
N ILE A 95 -14.14 1.65 14.79
CA ILE A 95 -13.80 2.18 16.13
C ILE A 95 -13.26 1.06 17.01
N TYR A 96 -13.93 -0.11 17.03
CA TYR A 96 -13.43 -1.26 17.77
C TYR A 96 -12.03 -1.71 17.33
N LEU A 97 -11.73 -1.74 16.03
CA LEU A 97 -10.39 -2.07 15.55
C LEU A 97 -9.36 -1.01 15.95
N LEU A 98 -9.72 0.27 15.91
CA LEU A 98 -8.85 1.37 16.35
C LEU A 98 -8.56 1.28 17.86
N GLU A 99 -9.55 1.00 18.69
CA GLU A 99 -9.35 0.72 20.13
C GLU A 99 -8.40 -0.47 20.36
N GLN A 100 -8.48 -1.52 19.53
CA GLN A 100 -7.53 -2.64 19.62
C GLN A 100 -6.10 -2.23 19.20
N CYS A 101 -5.95 -1.24 18.32
CA CYS A 101 -4.64 -0.73 17.91
C CYS A 101 -3.95 0.09 19.03
N GLU A 102 -4.70 0.64 19.97
CA GLU A 102 -4.18 1.41 21.10
C GLU A 102 -3.79 0.53 22.30
N LEU A 103 -4.03 -0.78 22.24
CA LEU A 103 -3.67 -1.70 23.31
C LEU A 103 -2.16 -1.81 23.51
N VAL A 104 -1.76 -1.99 24.77
CA VAL A 104 -0.37 -2.25 25.17
C VAL A 104 0.13 -3.60 24.65
N ASP A 105 -0.77 -4.57 24.45
CA ASP A 105 -0.44 -5.89 23.90
C ASP A 105 -0.12 -5.78 22.40
N ARG A 106 1.19 -5.84 22.10
CA ARG A 106 1.72 -5.80 20.74
C ARG A 106 1.06 -6.80 19.79
N THR A 107 0.74 -8.01 20.25
CA THR A 107 0.16 -9.06 19.40
C THR A 107 -1.25 -8.67 18.97
N ARG A 108 -2.06 -8.19 19.92
CA ARG A 108 -3.43 -7.72 19.64
C ARG A 108 -3.44 -6.51 18.74
N ARG A 109 -2.54 -5.56 19.02
CA ARG A 109 -2.34 -4.37 18.18
C ARG A 109 -1.96 -4.76 16.75
N CYS A 110 -0.98 -5.63 16.56
CA CYS A 110 -0.59 -6.13 15.23
C CYS A 110 -1.77 -6.80 14.51
N GLN A 111 -2.53 -7.64 15.20
CA GLN A 111 -3.72 -8.28 14.63
C GLN A 111 -4.78 -7.25 14.18
N ALA A 112 -5.03 -6.21 14.98
CA ALA A 112 -5.97 -5.16 14.65
C ALA A 112 -5.50 -4.32 13.44
N MET A 113 -4.22 -3.92 13.41
CA MET A 113 -3.65 -3.22 12.26
C MET A 113 -3.78 -4.04 10.97
N ARG A 114 -3.49 -5.35 11.03
CA ARG A 114 -3.66 -6.27 9.90
C ARG A 114 -5.10 -6.36 9.42
N ALA A 115 -6.06 -6.41 10.34
CA ALA A 115 -7.48 -6.39 10.02
C ALA A 115 -7.89 -5.07 9.34
N ILE A 116 -7.40 -3.93 9.83
CA ILE A 116 -7.64 -2.61 9.22
C ILE A 116 -7.04 -2.56 7.81
N LEU A 117 -5.82 -3.06 7.59
CA LEU A 117 -5.22 -3.09 6.26
C LEU A 117 -6.07 -3.87 5.26
N TYR A 118 -6.55 -5.06 5.65
CA TYR A 118 -7.45 -5.85 4.80
C TYR A 118 -8.80 -5.14 4.56
N LEU A 119 -9.30 -4.43 5.58
CA LEU A 119 -10.53 -3.66 5.49
C LEU A 119 -10.43 -2.53 4.46
N VAL A 120 -9.42 -1.67 4.57
CA VAL A 120 -9.22 -0.55 3.61
C VAL A 120 -8.87 -1.03 2.21
N GLN A 121 -8.33 -2.25 2.09
CA GLN A 121 -8.13 -2.93 0.81
C GLN A 121 -9.42 -3.55 0.24
N GLY A 122 -10.59 -3.35 0.86
CA GLY A 122 -11.89 -3.71 0.27
C GLY A 122 -12.44 -5.08 0.62
N VAL A 123 -11.87 -5.81 1.59
CA VAL A 123 -12.40 -7.10 2.07
C VAL A 123 -12.61 -8.10 0.92
N PHE A 124 -11.57 -8.28 0.11
CA PHE A 124 -11.60 -8.96 -1.18
C PHE A 124 -12.37 -10.31 -1.18
N TYR A 125 -12.11 -11.21 -0.23
CA TYR A 125 -12.74 -12.54 -0.20
C TYR A 125 -14.27 -12.53 0.00
N GLN A 126 -14.86 -11.41 0.40
CA GLN A 126 -16.32 -11.31 0.58
C GLN A 126 -17.03 -10.66 -0.61
N CYS A 127 -16.27 -10.06 -1.54
CA CYS A 127 -16.79 -9.39 -2.73
C CYS A 127 -17.17 -10.40 -3.82
N SER A 128 -18.18 -10.07 -4.61
CA SER A 128 -18.67 -10.93 -5.71
C SER A 128 -17.99 -10.62 -7.03
N ASP A 129 -17.62 -9.36 -7.24
CA ASP A 129 -16.98 -8.83 -8.45
C ASP A 129 -16.02 -7.67 -8.11
N MET A 130 -15.34 -7.16 -9.15
CA MET A 130 -14.35 -6.08 -9.02
C MET A 130 -14.99 -4.72 -8.70
N ASP A 131 -16.21 -4.47 -9.17
CA ASP A 131 -16.88 -3.19 -8.92
C ASP A 131 -17.28 -3.08 -7.44
N GLU A 132 -17.80 -4.17 -6.87
CA GLU A 132 -18.08 -4.31 -5.44
C GLU A 132 -16.82 -4.13 -4.59
N TYR A 133 -15.70 -4.73 -5.02
CA TYR A 133 -14.41 -4.56 -4.37
C TYR A 133 -13.97 -3.09 -4.31
N VAL A 134 -14.02 -2.38 -5.45
CA VAL A 134 -13.63 -0.96 -5.52
C VAL A 134 -14.52 -0.10 -4.64
N LEU A 135 -15.83 -0.33 -4.70
CA LEU A 135 -16.80 0.44 -3.91
C LEU A 135 -16.58 0.23 -2.41
N ASN A 136 -16.37 -1.02 -1.99
CA ASN A 136 -16.08 -1.35 -0.60
C ASN A 136 -14.78 -0.70 -0.12
N ALA A 137 -13.70 -0.79 -0.90
CA ALA A 137 -12.42 -0.20 -0.52
C ALA A 137 -12.53 1.33 -0.37
N LYS A 138 -13.18 2.00 -1.32
CA LYS A 138 -13.48 3.44 -1.26
C LYS A 138 -14.28 3.80 0.00
N GLU A 139 -15.40 3.13 0.24
CA GLU A 139 -16.22 3.38 1.42
C GLU A 139 -15.42 3.18 2.72
N ASN A 140 -14.68 2.09 2.82
CA ASN A 140 -13.91 1.74 4.01
C ASN A 140 -12.80 2.75 4.32
N VAL A 141 -12.10 3.26 3.31
CA VAL A 141 -11.08 4.32 3.49
C VAL A 141 -11.72 5.60 4.01
N LEU A 142 -12.85 6.02 3.43
CA LEU A 142 -13.56 7.20 3.88
C LEU A 142 -14.05 7.04 5.32
N LEU A 143 -14.61 5.88 5.66
CA LEU A 143 -15.06 5.58 7.03
C LEU A 143 -13.91 5.59 8.03
N LEU A 144 -12.77 4.96 7.68
CA LEU A 144 -11.58 4.96 8.55
C LEU A 144 -11.09 6.38 8.82
N TYR A 145 -11.08 7.23 7.79
CA TYR A 145 -10.72 8.64 7.95
C TYR A 145 -11.71 9.38 8.86
N THR A 146 -13.02 9.17 8.70
CA THR A 146 -14.02 9.80 9.58
C THR A 146 -13.95 9.35 11.04
N CYS A 147 -13.24 8.27 11.33
CA CYS A 147 -12.98 7.76 12.68
C CYS A 147 -11.59 8.18 13.21
N ASP A 148 -10.97 9.22 12.63
CA ASP A 148 -9.64 9.72 12.99
C ASP A 148 -8.50 8.69 12.88
N GLY A 149 -8.69 7.66 12.03
CA GLY A 149 -7.74 6.55 11.93
C GLY A 149 -6.35 6.97 11.45
N VAL A 150 -6.23 8.01 10.62
CA VAL A 150 -4.93 8.47 10.09
C VAL A 150 -3.97 8.88 11.20
N HIS A 151 -4.45 9.63 12.19
CA HIS A 151 -3.62 10.09 13.31
C HIS A 151 -3.09 8.92 14.14
N ILE A 152 -3.93 7.94 14.44
CA ILE A 152 -3.54 6.72 15.15
C ILE A 152 -2.40 6.00 14.42
N PHE A 153 -2.46 5.89 13.08
CA PHE A 153 -1.39 5.24 12.31
C PHE A 153 -0.12 6.07 12.21
N ILE A 154 -0.20 7.40 12.20
CA ILE A 154 0.98 8.27 12.30
C ILE A 154 1.65 8.09 13.66
N ASP A 155 0.89 8.02 14.75
CA ASP A 155 1.43 7.81 16.10
C ASP A 155 2.05 6.42 16.26
N LEU A 156 1.41 5.39 15.72
CA LEU A 156 1.96 4.04 15.67
C LEU A 156 3.25 3.98 14.84
N PHE A 157 3.31 4.70 13.71
CA PHE A 157 4.53 4.84 12.92
C PHE A 157 5.66 5.46 13.74
N ASN A 158 5.39 6.57 14.42
CA ASN A 158 6.36 7.25 15.29
C ASN A 158 6.83 6.34 16.43
N MET A 159 5.92 5.59 17.05
CA MET A 159 6.24 4.63 18.09
C MET A 159 7.19 3.54 17.60
N GLU A 160 6.88 2.92 16.46
CA GLU A 160 7.73 1.85 15.89
C GLU A 160 9.08 2.40 15.39
N LEU A 161 9.10 3.61 14.83
CA LEU A 161 10.34 4.26 14.40
C LEU A 161 11.26 4.53 15.60
N ASN A 162 10.72 5.10 16.67
CA ASN A 162 11.47 5.35 17.91
C ASN A 162 11.96 4.05 18.57
N TYR A 163 11.17 2.97 18.48
CA TYR A 163 11.60 1.65 18.94
C TYR A 163 12.82 1.13 18.14
N LEU A 164 12.81 1.30 16.82
CA LEU A 164 13.90 0.88 15.94
C LEU A 164 15.18 1.72 16.10
N CYS A 165 15.05 3.02 16.35
CA CYS A 165 16.18 3.93 16.53
C CYS A 165 16.92 3.73 17.86
N ASN A 166 16.33 3.03 18.84
CA ASN A 166 16.98 2.79 20.13
C ASN A 166 18.13 1.77 20.03
N GLU A 167 19.34 2.19 20.45
CA GLU A 167 20.60 1.42 20.30
C GLU A 167 20.59 0.00 20.90
N ASN A 168 19.81 -0.21 21.96
CA ASN A 168 19.68 -1.53 22.60
C ASN A 168 18.89 -2.53 21.72
N ASN A 169 17.96 -2.03 20.91
CA ASN A 169 17.15 -2.82 20.00
C ASN A 169 17.91 -3.11 18.70
N LEU A 170 18.77 -2.20 18.24
CA LEU A 170 19.64 -2.40 17.07
C LEU A 170 20.62 -3.57 17.24
N LYS A 171 21.03 -3.88 18.47
CA LYS A 171 21.94 -5.01 18.77
C LYS A 171 21.23 -6.36 18.88
N THR A 172 19.93 -6.35 19.17
CA THR A 172 19.11 -7.55 19.43
C THR A 172 18.19 -7.89 18.25
N ALA A 173 17.91 -6.92 17.38
CA ALA A 173 17.19 -7.12 16.13
C ALA A 173 17.94 -8.16 15.29
N ASN A 174 17.38 -9.36 15.21
CA ASN A 174 17.85 -10.36 14.28
C ASN A 174 17.79 -9.74 12.88
N LYS A 175 18.84 -9.94 12.08
CA LYS A 175 18.98 -9.39 10.70
C LYS A 175 17.93 -9.93 9.71
N ASN A 176 16.87 -10.56 10.20
CA ASN A 176 15.83 -11.15 9.37
C ASN A 176 14.81 -10.05 9.03
N LEU A 177 14.65 -9.81 7.72
CA LEU A 177 13.63 -8.96 7.09
C LEU A 177 12.18 -9.20 7.59
N SER A 178 11.95 -10.33 8.27
CA SER A 178 10.70 -10.73 8.91
C SER A 178 10.30 -9.87 10.12
N ASP A 179 11.23 -9.21 10.80
CA ASP A 179 10.93 -8.57 12.10
C ASP A 179 10.21 -7.21 12.01
N ASN A 180 10.00 -6.66 10.79
CA ASN A 180 9.32 -5.37 10.63
C ASN A 180 7.95 -5.43 9.93
N GLN A 181 7.20 -6.50 10.18
CA GLN A 181 5.83 -6.64 9.69
C GLN A 181 4.92 -5.50 10.14
N GLU A 182 5.09 -4.99 11.37
CA GLU A 182 4.24 -3.93 11.90
C GLU A 182 4.44 -2.61 11.16
N MET A 183 5.68 -2.15 10.97
CA MET A 183 5.94 -0.95 10.15
C MET A 183 5.44 -1.13 8.72
N ARG A 184 5.60 -2.33 8.14
CA ARG A 184 5.08 -2.61 6.80
C ARG A 184 3.56 -2.44 6.75
N VAL A 185 2.84 -2.97 7.73
CA VAL A 185 1.37 -2.85 7.82
C VAL A 185 0.96 -1.39 8.01
N ILE A 186 1.60 -0.66 8.93
CA ILE A 186 1.32 0.76 9.19
C ILE A 186 1.50 1.59 7.93
N ILE A 187 2.66 1.48 7.27
CA ILE A 187 2.94 2.22 6.02
C ILE A 187 1.95 1.82 4.93
N SER A 188 1.60 0.53 4.83
CA SER A 188 0.65 0.04 3.84
C SER A 188 -0.74 0.63 4.02
N ILE A 189 -1.18 0.84 5.27
CA ILE A 189 -2.47 1.49 5.57
C ILE A 189 -2.42 2.96 5.17
N LEU A 190 -1.39 3.70 5.64
CA LEU A 190 -1.22 5.12 5.32
C LEU A 190 -1.12 5.36 3.81
N TYR A 191 -0.31 4.55 3.12
CA TYR A 191 -0.16 4.61 1.68
C TYR A 191 -1.50 4.35 0.98
N THR A 192 -2.27 3.34 1.41
CA THR A 192 -3.59 3.06 0.82
C THR A 192 -4.51 4.27 0.97
N ILE A 193 -4.58 4.89 2.15
CA ILE A 193 -5.43 6.08 2.39
C ILE A 193 -5.01 7.25 1.48
N ILE A 194 -3.71 7.53 1.41
CA ILE A 194 -3.17 8.62 0.59
C ILE A 194 -3.37 8.36 -0.89
N GLU A 195 -3.21 7.12 -1.35
CA GLU A 195 -3.39 6.77 -2.75
C GLU A 195 -4.86 6.93 -3.19
N TYR A 196 -5.81 6.53 -2.34
CA TYR A 196 -7.22 6.85 -2.58
C TYR A 196 -7.48 8.35 -2.61
N ALA A 197 -6.80 9.15 -1.79
CA ALA A 197 -6.92 10.61 -1.83
C ALA A 197 -6.29 11.22 -3.09
N ARG A 198 -5.18 10.67 -3.57
CA ARG A 198 -4.44 11.13 -4.75
C ARG A 198 -5.26 10.97 -6.04
N GLN A 199 -6.04 9.89 -6.15
CA GLN A 199 -6.84 9.58 -7.34
C GLN A 199 -8.21 10.27 -7.42
N ILE A 200 -8.52 11.16 -6.48
CA ILE A 200 -9.78 11.91 -6.51
C ILE A 200 -9.70 12.98 -7.60
N ASN A 201 -10.59 12.86 -8.58
CA ASN A 201 -10.75 13.79 -9.69
C ASN A 201 -11.75 14.91 -9.34
N GLU A 202 -11.80 15.96 -10.16
CA GLU A 202 -12.69 17.12 -9.97
C GLU A 202 -14.19 16.76 -10.04
N ASP A 203 -14.54 15.68 -10.73
CA ASP A 203 -15.93 15.18 -10.87
C ASP A 203 -16.38 14.28 -9.71
N ALA A 204 -15.55 14.10 -8.68
CA ALA A 204 -15.89 13.26 -7.54
C ALA A 204 -16.95 13.90 -6.63
N ASP A 205 -17.58 13.08 -5.79
CA ASP A 205 -18.56 13.58 -4.82
C ASP A 205 -17.93 14.60 -3.86
N GLU A 206 -18.73 15.56 -3.40
CA GLU A 206 -18.29 16.63 -2.48
C GLU A 206 -17.60 16.06 -1.21
N GLN A 207 -18.08 14.92 -0.71
CA GLN A 207 -17.47 14.23 0.44
C GLN A 207 -16.03 13.81 0.16
N TRP A 208 -15.74 13.30 -1.04
CA TRP A 208 -14.40 12.89 -1.46
C TRP A 208 -13.49 14.10 -1.67
N ILE A 209 -13.99 15.16 -2.31
CA ILE A 209 -13.24 16.41 -2.46
C ILE A 209 -12.88 17.01 -1.09
N ASN A 210 -13.81 16.97 -0.13
CA ASN A 210 -13.56 17.44 1.23
C ASN A 210 -12.56 16.56 1.96
N PHE A 211 -12.67 15.23 1.86
CA PHE A 211 -11.68 14.28 2.39
C PHE A 211 -10.27 14.59 1.85
N GLN A 212 -10.12 14.76 0.53
CA GLN A 212 -8.82 15.10 -0.08
C GLN A 212 -8.24 16.40 0.48
N LYS A 213 -9.07 17.45 0.59
CA LYS A 213 -8.64 18.77 1.09
C LYS A 213 -8.23 18.72 2.55
N LEU A 214 -9.02 18.05 3.39
CA LEU A 214 -8.75 17.93 4.82
C LEU A 214 -7.51 17.08 5.09
N LEU A 215 -7.40 15.92 4.43
CA LEU A 215 -6.20 15.08 4.55
C LEU A 215 -4.94 15.82 4.10
N LYS A 216 -5.01 16.53 2.97
CA LYS A 216 -3.88 17.36 2.50
C LYS A 216 -3.53 18.45 3.50
N HIS A 217 -4.52 19.09 4.09
CA HIS A 217 -4.31 20.09 5.13
C HIS A 217 -3.62 19.46 6.34
N GLU A 218 -4.14 18.37 6.89
CA GLU A 218 -3.56 17.65 8.04
C GLU A 218 -2.11 17.25 7.80
N LEU A 219 -1.81 16.63 6.65
CA LEU A 219 -0.44 16.19 6.32
C LEU A 219 0.54 17.34 6.08
N SER A 220 0.03 18.55 5.76
CA SER A 220 0.84 19.75 5.55
C SER A 220 1.14 20.52 6.84
N HIS A 221 0.52 20.14 7.96
CA HIS A 221 0.70 20.79 9.25
C HIS A 221 1.46 19.89 10.22
N PRO A 222 2.20 20.48 11.18
CA PRO A 222 2.88 19.71 12.21
C PRO A 222 1.89 18.89 13.02
N ASN A 223 2.30 17.68 13.41
CA ASN A 223 1.58 16.87 14.38
C ASN A 223 1.74 17.45 15.82
N ASP A 224 1.18 16.77 16.81
CA ASP A 224 1.27 17.17 18.22
C ASP A 224 2.71 17.29 18.77
N ASN A 225 3.70 16.72 18.08
CA ASN A 225 5.13 16.83 18.42
C ASN A 225 5.82 18.00 17.70
N ASP A 226 5.06 18.92 17.08
CA ASP A 226 5.57 20.03 16.25
C ASP A 226 6.44 19.58 15.06
N GLU A 227 6.30 18.32 14.62
CA GLU A 227 6.99 17.77 13.46
C GLU A 227 6.04 17.47 12.30
N LEU A 228 6.47 17.80 11.08
CA LEU A 228 5.77 17.38 9.86
C LEU A 228 5.97 15.87 9.64
N PHE A 229 4.91 15.15 9.29
CA PHE A 229 5.00 13.72 9.00
C PHE A 229 6.02 13.41 7.88
N ALA A 230 6.09 14.26 6.86
CA ALA A 230 7.10 14.16 5.80
C ALA A 230 8.55 14.25 6.33
N SER A 231 8.78 15.10 7.35
CA SER A 231 10.09 15.19 8.01
C SER A 231 10.42 13.90 8.76
N THR A 232 9.45 13.29 9.42
CA THR A 232 9.61 12.01 10.11
C THR A 232 9.92 10.87 9.11
N LEU A 233 9.24 10.83 7.97
CA LEU A 233 9.55 9.87 6.89
C LEU A 233 10.98 10.06 6.35
N TYR A 234 11.38 11.31 6.09
CA TYR A 234 12.74 11.62 5.66
C TYR A 234 13.79 11.24 6.72
N HIS A 235 13.48 11.45 8.00
CA HIS A 235 14.32 11.00 9.10
C HIS A 235 14.47 9.47 9.11
N ALA A 236 13.37 8.71 8.92
CA ALA A 236 13.42 7.26 8.82
C ALA A 236 14.33 6.78 7.66
N ILE A 237 14.31 7.46 6.52
CA ILE A 237 15.21 7.19 5.39
C ILE A 237 16.67 7.51 5.77
N CYS A 238 16.92 8.62 6.45
CA CYS A 238 18.26 8.95 6.95
C CYS A 238 18.78 7.88 7.93
N VAL A 239 17.94 7.39 8.84
CA VAL A 239 18.26 6.28 9.74
C VAL A 239 18.59 5.02 8.94
N PHE A 240 17.82 4.74 7.89
CA PHE A 240 18.10 3.62 6.98
C PHE A 240 19.51 3.70 6.38
N CYS A 241 19.87 4.88 5.85
CA CYS A 241 21.16 5.09 5.18
C CYS A 241 22.37 5.05 6.12
N ASN A 242 22.20 5.45 7.39
CA ASN A 242 23.30 5.58 8.34
C ASN A 242 23.55 4.32 9.19
N ALA A 243 22.56 3.43 9.33
CA ALA A 243 22.72 2.21 10.10
C ALA A 243 23.24 1.05 9.24
N PRO A 244 24.09 0.16 9.79
CA PRO A 244 24.69 -0.94 9.02
C PRO A 244 23.71 -2.07 8.63
N SER A 245 22.48 -2.10 9.18
CA SER A 245 21.40 -3.01 8.77
C SER A 245 20.04 -2.68 9.46
N PRO A 246 19.48 -1.49 9.28
CA PRO A 246 18.17 -1.16 9.85
C PRO A 246 17.07 -1.96 9.12
N PRO A 247 16.20 -2.67 9.84
CA PRO A 247 15.16 -3.50 9.21
C PRO A 247 13.98 -2.65 8.71
N LEU A 248 14.22 -1.50 8.07
CA LEU A 248 13.16 -0.62 7.58
C LEU A 248 12.68 -1.04 6.18
N PRO A 249 11.35 -1.05 5.91
CA PRO A 249 10.82 -1.36 4.59
C PRO A 249 10.99 -0.17 3.63
N ILE A 250 12.23 0.06 3.19
CA ILE A 250 12.62 1.26 2.44
C ILE A 250 11.78 1.51 1.19
N ARG A 251 11.41 0.45 0.44
CA ARG A 251 10.54 0.58 -0.74
C ARG A 251 9.19 1.21 -0.36
N LYS A 252 8.56 0.74 0.71
CA LYS A 252 7.25 1.24 1.17
C LYS A 252 7.37 2.66 1.74
N LEU A 253 8.46 2.97 2.45
CA LEU A 253 8.73 4.33 2.92
C LEU A 253 8.85 5.33 1.76
N LEU A 254 9.54 4.94 0.69
CA LEU A 254 9.69 5.76 -0.51
C LEU A 254 8.39 5.91 -1.31
N LEU A 255 7.51 4.90 -1.29
CA LEU A 255 6.19 5.01 -1.91
C LEU A 255 5.25 5.96 -1.14
N LEU A 256 5.43 6.05 0.18
CA LEU A 256 4.60 6.88 1.05
C LEU A 256 5.01 8.37 1.05
N LEU A 257 6.30 8.66 0.86
CA LEU A 257 6.86 10.01 0.82
C LEU A 257 6.54 10.72 -0.49
#